data_AF-A0A537PWH2-F1
#
_entry.id   AF-A0A537PWH2-F1
#
_cell.length_a   1.000
_cell.length_b   1.000
_cell.length_c   1.000
_cell.angle_alpha   90.00
_cell.angle_beta   90.00
_cell.angle_gamma   90.00
#
_symmetry.space_group_name_H-M   'P 1'
#
loop_
_entity.id
_entity.type
_entity.pdbx_description
1 polymer ?
#
loop_
_entity_poly.entity_id
_entity_poly.type
_entity_poly.pdbx_seq_one_letter_code
_entity_poly.pdbx_strand_id
1 'polypeptide(L)' 'MPLSTSSNFAKPDDAFRAVVEAHRGLNDEQSADLDAALVLILANHIGDLDVLREAIDLAKRRMIDAGQQQAQQQQ' A
#
# COMPACT_ATOMS: atom_id res chain seq x y z
N MET A 1 8.18 -13.68 -10.00
CA MET A 1 6.75 -13.90 -10.41
C MET A 1 6.15 -12.53 -10.68
N PRO A 2 5.19 -12.32 -11.59
CA PRO A 2 4.65 -10.97 -11.82
C PRO A 2 3.87 -10.44 -10.60
N LEU A 3 3.83 -9.11 -10.44
CA LEU A 3 3.08 -8.45 -9.37
C LEU A 3 1.57 -8.79 -9.46
N SER A 4 0.99 -9.32 -8.38
CA SER A 4 -0.46 -9.48 -8.26
C SER A 4 -1.08 -8.29 -7.55
N THR A 5 -2.06 -7.65 -8.17
CA THR A 5 -2.81 -6.52 -7.60
C THR A 5 -4.20 -6.93 -7.10
N SER A 6 -4.60 -8.18 -7.35
CA SER A 6 -5.82 -8.77 -6.80
C SER A 6 -5.57 -9.31 -5.39
N SER A 7 -6.59 -9.27 -4.54
CA SER A 7 -6.50 -9.85 -3.19
C SER A 7 -6.18 -11.34 -3.28
N ASN A 8 -5.08 -11.75 -2.64
CA ASN A 8 -4.72 -13.16 -2.50
C ASN A 8 -5.21 -13.76 -1.16
N PHE A 9 -5.95 -12.97 -0.37
CA PHE A 9 -6.49 -13.42 0.91
C PHE A 9 -7.82 -14.15 0.70
N ALA A 10 -7.98 -15.29 1.39
CA ALA A 10 -9.26 -16.00 1.45
C ALA A 10 -10.38 -15.15 2.06
N LYS A 11 -10.02 -14.20 2.94
CA LYS A 11 -10.91 -13.22 3.56
C LYS A 11 -10.29 -11.81 3.47
N PRO A 12 -10.56 -11.07 2.39
CA PRO A 12 -10.00 -9.72 2.19
C PRO A 12 -10.35 -8.75 3.33
N ASP A 13 -11.55 -8.88 3.89
CA ASP A 13 -12.03 -7.99 4.96
C ASP A 13 -11.22 -8.12 6.25
N ASP A 14 -10.84 -9.36 6.62
CA ASP A 14 -10.04 -9.61 7.82
C ASP A 14 -8.61 -9.05 7.64
N ALA A 15 -8.03 -9.18 6.44
CA ALA A 15 -6.73 -8.60 6.13
C ALA A 15 -6.76 -7.07 6.18
N PHE A 16 -7.81 -6.44 5.63
CA PHE A 16 -7.99 -4.99 5.71
C PHE A 16 -8.19 -4.53 7.15
N ARG A 17 -9.02 -5.23 7.92
CA ARG A 17 -9.24 -4.93 9.34
C ARG A 17 -7.93 -4.97 10.13
N ALA A 18 -7.09 -5.97 9.93
CA ALA A 18 -5.81 -6.09 10.63
C ALA A 18 -4.91 -4.87 10.40
N VAL A 19 -4.86 -4.34 9.17
CA VAL A 19 -4.10 -3.12 8.85
C VAL A 19 -4.74 -1.91 9.55
N VAL A 20 -6.06 -1.73 9.44
CA VAL A 20 -6.74 -0.60 10.10
C VAL A 20 -6.56 -0.62 11.62
N GLU A 21 -6.66 -1.79 12.24
CA GLU A 21 -6.47 -1.95 13.68
C GLU A 21 -5.04 -1.65 14.10
N ALA A 22 -4.04 -1.95 13.27
CA ALA A 22 -2.64 -1.62 13.54
C ALA A 22 -2.39 -0.10 13.64
N HIS A 23 -3.17 0.70 12.92
CA HIS A 23 -3.07 2.17 12.94
C HIS A 23 -3.86 2.81 14.09
N ARG A 24 -4.67 2.04 14.82
CA ARG A 24 -5.58 2.60 15.83
C ARG A 24 -4.80 3.21 17.00
N GLY A 25 -5.00 4.52 17.20
CA GLY A 25 -4.35 5.26 18.29
C GLY A 25 -2.96 5.79 17.96
N LEU A 26 -2.48 5.60 16.72
CA LEU A 26 -1.28 6.23 16.22
C LEU A 26 -1.59 7.65 15.70
N ASN A 27 -0.64 8.55 15.85
CA ASN A 27 -0.65 9.82 15.13
C ASN A 27 -0.13 9.63 13.69
N ASP A 28 -0.21 10.68 12.88
CA ASP A 28 0.16 10.61 11.45
C ASP A 28 1.63 10.19 11.23
N GLU A 29 2.56 10.66 12.07
CA GLU A 29 3.99 10.30 11.98
C GLU A 29 4.21 8.82 12.32
N GLN A 30 3.62 8.35 13.42
CA GLN A 30 3.67 6.95 13.84
C GLN A 30 3.00 6.01 12.83
N SER A 31 1.90 6.47 12.22
CA SER A 31 1.22 5.76 11.14
C SER A 31 2.15 5.59 9.93
N ALA A 32 2.86 6.65 9.55
CA ALA A 32 3.82 6.60 8.44
C ALA A 32 5.01 5.69 8.75
N ASP A 33 5.53 5.71 9.98
CA ASP A 33 6.60 4.80 10.43
C ASP A 33 6.15 3.34 10.40
N LEU A 34 4.92 3.05 10.83
CA LEU A 34 4.32 1.72 10.76
C LEU A 34 4.21 1.24 9.30
N ASP A 35 3.71 2.10 8.40
CA ASP A 35 3.60 1.79 6.97
C ASP A 35 4.97 1.48 6.35
N ALA A 36 5.98 2.31 6.64
CA ALA A 36 7.34 2.11 6.13
C ALA A 36 7.93 0.78 6.62
N ALA A 37 7.75 0.45 7.90
CA ALA A 37 8.21 -0.81 8.48
C ALA A 37 7.47 -2.01 7.85
N LEU A 38 6.15 -1.92 7.69
CA LEU A 38 5.34 -2.98 7.09
C LEU A 38 5.74 -3.23 5.63
N VAL A 39 5.92 -2.17 4.83
CA VAL A 39 6.38 -2.28 3.44
C VAL A 39 7.74 -2.98 3.37
N LEU A 40 8.69 -2.62 4.24
CA LEU A 40 10.02 -3.24 4.24
C LEU A 40 9.95 -4.72 4.62
N ILE A 41 9.18 -5.08 5.65
CA ILE A 41 8.99 -6.47 6.08
C ILE A 41 8.39 -7.31 4.95
N LEU A 42 7.34 -6.80 4.29
CA LEU A 42 6.68 -7.50 3.19
C LEU A 42 7.58 -7.60 1.95
N ALA A 43 8.34 -6.55 1.63
CA ALA A 43 9.31 -6.57 0.53
C ALA A 43 10.39 -7.64 0.77
N ASN A 44 10.90 -7.74 2.00
CA ASN A 44 11.85 -8.78 2.39
C ASN A 44 11.24 -10.18 2.33
N HIS A 45 9.96 -10.33 2.69
CA HIS A 45 9.24 -11.61 2.60
C HIS A 45 9.04 -12.06 1.15
N ILE A 46 8.77 -11.13 0.24
CA ILE A 46 8.64 -11.40 -1.20
C ILE A 46 9.99 -11.81 -1.80
N GLY A 47 11.08 -11.10 -1.43
CA GLY A 47 12.45 -11.44 -1.83
C GLY A 47 12.77 -11.26 -3.33
N ASP A 48 11.90 -10.59 -4.09
CA ASP A 48 12.01 -10.36 -5.53
C ASP A 48 12.06 -8.85 -5.82
N LEU A 49 13.23 -8.37 -6.27
CA LEU A 49 13.47 -6.95 -6.53
C LEU A 49 12.66 -6.42 -7.71
N ASP A 50 12.36 -7.25 -8.71
CA ASP A 50 11.61 -6.81 -9.87
C ASP A 50 10.13 -6.62 -9.51
N VAL A 51 9.58 -7.50 -8.67
CA VAL A 51 8.24 -7.32 -8.07
C VAL A 51 8.17 -6.03 -7.26
N LEU A 52 9.20 -5.73 -6.46
CA LEU A 52 9.26 -4.50 -5.67
C LEU A 52 9.28 -3.25 -6.57
N ARG A 53 10.06 -3.28 -7.66
CA ARG A 53 10.11 -2.18 -8.64
C ARG A 53 8.76 -1.95 -9.31
N GLU A 54 8.12 -3.02 -9.78
CA GLU A 54 6.78 -2.95 -10.36
C GLU A 54 5.76 -2.36 -9.38
N ALA A 55 5.82 -2.76 -8.11
CA ALA A 55 4.94 -2.25 -7.06
C ALA A 55 5.15 -0.74 -6.81
N ILE A 56 6.41 -0.28 -6.76
CA ILE A 56 6.76 1.14 -6.60
C ILE A 56 6.25 1.96 -7.77
N ASP A 57 6.44 1.50 -9.00
CA ASP A 57 5.98 2.21 -10.20
C ASP A 57 4.45 2.30 -10.25
N LEU A 58 3.75 1.24 -9.86
CA LEU A 58 2.30 1.24 -9.77
C LEU A 58 1.79 2.18 -8.68
N ALA A 59 2.42 2.20 -7.50
CA ALA A 59 2.07 3.10 -6.41
C ALA A 59 2.22 4.57 -6.83
N LYS A 60 3.33 4.92 -7.50
CA LYS A 60 3.55 6.27 -8.05
C LYS A 60 2.47 6.69 -9.04
N ARG A 61 2.07 5.80 -9.94
CA ARG A 61 0.98 6.08 -10.91
C ARG A 61 -0.33 6.36 -10.21
N ARG A 62 -0.71 5.55 -9.22
CA ARG A 62 -1.96 5.75 -8.45
C ARG A 62 -2.00 7.08 -7.71
N MET A 63 -0.87 7.56 -7.18
CA MET A 63 -0.80 8.87 -6.54
C MET A 63 -1.02 10.01 -7.54
N ILE A 64 -0.47 9.89 -8.76
CA ILE A 64 -0.67 10.87 -9.83
C ILE A 64 -2.15 10.91 -10.24
N ASP A 65 -2.77 9.74 -10.45
CA ASP A 65 -4.17 9.63 -10.84
C ASP A 65 -5.11 10.20 -9.77
N ALA A 66 -4.83 9.94 -8.49
CA ALA A 66 -5.58 10.51 -7.37
C ALA A 66 -5.49 12.06 -7.35
N GLY A 67 -4.30 12.61 -7.62
CA GLY A 67 -4.11 14.07 -7.72
C GLY A 67 -4.85 14.70 -8.91
N GLN A 68 -4.91 14.01 -10.05
CA GLN A 68 -5.65 14.47 -11.23
C GLN A 68 -7.17 14.47 -11.01
N GLN A 69 -7.70 13.45 -10.33
CA GLN A 69 -9.13 13.35 -10.00
C GLN A 69 -9.57 14.47 -9.05
N GLN A 70 -8.73 14.84 -8.09
CA GLN A 70 -9.01 15.96 -7.15
C GLN A 70 -9.03 17.32 -7.86
N ALA A 71 -8.19 17.52 -8.89
CA ALA A 71 -8.15 18.76 -9.66
C ALA A 71 -9.36 18.94 -10.60
N GLN A 72 -9.97 17.85 -11.07
CA GLN A 72 -11.16 17.87 -11.93
C GLN A 72 -12.48 18.05 -11.17
N GLN A 73 -12.55 17.70 -9.89
CA GLN A 73 -13.76 17.93 -9.06
C GLN A 73 -13.88 19.36 -8.51
N GLN A 74 -12.84 20.19 -8.69
CA GLN A 74 -12.81 21.60 -8.24
C GLN A 74 -13.04 22.61 -9.39
N GLN A 75 -13.36 22.15 -10.60
CA GLN A 75 -13.74 22.97 -11.77
C GLN A 75 -15.17 22.62 -12.21
#